data_AF-A0A6V7I850-F1
#
_entry.id   AF-A0A6V7I850-F1
#
_cell.length_a   1.000
_cell.length_b   1.000
_cell.length_c   1.000
_cell.angle_alpha   90.00
_cell.angle_beta   90.00
_cell.angle_gamma   90.00
#
_symmetry.space_group_name_H-M   'P 1'
#
loop_
_entity.id
_entity.type
_entity.pdbx_description
1 polymer ?
#
loop_
_entity_poly.entity_id
_entity_poly.type
_entity_poly.pdbx_seq_one_letter_code
_entity_poly.pdbx_strand_id
1 'polypeptide(L)' 'APVYLSFPHFHKADPKLLEAVEGLKPDPALHETYFKIQP' A
#
# COMPACT_ATOMS: atom_id res chain seq x y z
N ALA A 1 -11.81 -15.04 10.64
CA ALA A 1 -11.82 -13.59 10.95
C ALA A 1 -11.81 -12.82 9.64
N PRO A 2 -12.38 -11.59 9.57
CA PRO A 2 -12.29 -10.77 8.37
C PRO A 2 -10.88 -10.17 8.24
N VAL A 3 -10.16 -10.54 7.19
CA VAL A 3 -8.80 -10.06 6.88
C VAL A 3 -8.81 -9.46 5.48
N TYR A 4 -8.21 -8.28 5.34
CA TYR A 4 -8.11 -7.55 4.07
C TYR A 4 -6.64 -7.34 3.72
N LEU A 5 -6.32 -7.42 2.43
CA LEU A 5 -4.99 -7.19 1.89
C LEU A 5 -4.91 -5.82 1.24
N SER A 6 -3.77 -5.16 1.40
CA SER A 6 -3.45 -3.89 0.77
C SER A 6 -1.93 -3.78 0.56
N PHE A 7 -1.51 -2.79 -0.22
CA PHE A 7 -0.11 -2.38 -0.21
C PHE A 7 0.21 -1.63 1.09
N PRO A 8 1.48 -1.61 1.51
CA PRO A 8 1.90 -0.87 2.70
C PRO A 8 1.42 0.59 2.66
N HIS A 9 1.01 1.11 3.82
CA HIS A 9 0.45 2.46 3.97
C HIS A 9 -0.71 2.80 3.02
N PHE A 10 -1.50 1.79 2.62
CA PHE A 10 -2.59 1.95 1.65
C PHE A 10 -2.13 2.56 0.32
N HIS A 11 -0.88 2.29 -0.09
CA HIS A 11 -0.38 2.75 -1.38
C HIS A 11 -1.28 2.26 -2.53
N LYS A 12 -1.65 3.15 -3.46
CA LYS A 12 -2.59 2.91 -4.57
C LYS A 12 -4.03 2.51 -4.15
N ALA A 13 -4.41 2.70 -2.88
CA ALA A 13 -5.79 2.51 -2.43
C ALA A 13 -6.61 3.81 -2.50
N ASP A 14 -7.89 3.76 -2.10
CA ASP A 14 -8.75 4.94 -2.02
C ASP A 14 -8.18 5.97 -1.01
N PRO A 15 -8.04 7.26 -1.38
CA PRO A 15 -7.52 8.29 -0.49
C PRO A 15 -8.25 8.42 0.86
N LYS A 16 -9.55 8.09 0.92
CA LYS A 16 -10.33 8.11 2.17
C LYS A 16 -9.76 7.20 3.25
N LEU A 17 -9.04 6.15 2.87
CA LEU A 17 -8.38 5.24 3.81
C LEU A 17 -7.18 5.89 4.50
N LEU A 18 -6.58 6.91 3.88
CA LEU A 18 -5.46 7.66 4.46
C LEU A 18 -5.92 8.59 5.59
N GLU A 19 -7.17 9.07 5.53
CA GLU A 19 -7.76 9.92 6.56
C GLU A 19 -8.21 9.12 7.79
N ALA A 20 -8.40 7.80 7.63
CA ALA A 20 -8.94 6.93 8.68
C ALA A 20 -7.90 6.52 9.74
N VAL A 21 -6.60 6.66 9.46
CA VAL A 21 -5.52 6.21 10.35
C VAL A 21 -4.36 7.21 10.31
N GLU A 22 -3.89 7.61 11.49
CA GLU A 22 -2.74 8.51 11.62
C GLU A 22 -1.41 7.84 11.21
N GLY A 23 -0.50 8.62 10.63
CA GLY A 23 0.87 8.17 10.33
C GLY A 23 1.04 7.48 8.97
N LEU A 24 -0.02 7.38 8.17
CA LEU A 24 0.06 6.84 6.81
C LEU A 24 0.86 7.76 5.88
N LYS A 25 1.91 7.21 5.24
CA LYS A 25 2.80 7.92 4.32
C LYS A 25 3.08 7.03 3.10
N PRO A 26 2.10 6.90 2.18
CA PRO A 26 2.30 6.13 0.95
C PRO A 26 3.43 6.73 0.12
N ASP A 27 4.33 5.87 -0.35
CA ASP A 27 5.55 6.23 -1.08
C ASP A 27 5.81 5.14 -2.14
N PRO A 28 5.74 5.46 -3.45
CA PRO A 28 5.97 4.48 -4.52
C PRO A 28 7.33 3.78 -4.43
N ALA A 29 8.39 4.48 -4.00
CA ALA A 29 9.74 3.92 -3.94
C ALA A 29 9.89 2.85 -2.85
N LEU A 30 9.08 2.94 -1.79
CA LEU A 30 9.14 2.04 -0.62
C LEU A 30 8.02 1.00 -0.60
N HIS A 31 6.88 1.31 -1.22
CA HIS A 31 5.62 0.57 -1.04
C HIS A 31 5.08 -0.05 -2.34
N GLU A 32 5.85 -0.01 -3.42
CA GLU A 32 5.57 -0.78 -4.63
C GLU A 32 6.17 -2.19 -4.55
N THR A 33 5.40 -3.18 -4.99
CA THR A 33 5.88 -4.55 -5.17
C THR A 33 6.17 -4.79 -6.65
N TYR A 34 7.37 -5.28 -6.95
CA TYR A 34 7.75 -5.66 -8.32
C TYR A 34 8.47 -7.00 -8.32
N PHE A 35 8.47 -7.65 -9.49
CA PHE A 35 9.25 -8.86 -9.74
C PHE A 35 10.26 -8.58 -10.83
N LYS A 36 11.51 -8.99 -10.61
CA LYS A 36 12.55 -9.00 -11.65
C LYS A 36 12.64 -10.42 -12.18
N ILE A 37 12.05 -10.63 -13.35
CA ILE A 37 12.04 -11.93 -14.02
C ILE A 37 13.12 -11.88 -15.10
N GLN A 38 14.09 -12.80 -15.01
CA GLN A 38 15.05 -13.03 -16.07
C GLN A 38 14.44 -14.03 -17.07
N PRO A 39 14.38 -13.70 -18.37
CA PRO A 39 13.84 -14.58 -19.40
C PRO A 39 14.71 -15.82 -19.64
#